data_AF-A0A7C0ZD57-F1
#
_entry.id   AF-A0A7C0ZD57-F1
#
_cell.length_a   1.000
_cell.length_b   1.000
_cell.length_c   1.000
_cell.angle_alpha   90.00
_cell.angle_beta   90.00
_cell.angle_gamma   90.00
#
_symmetry.space_group_name_H-M   'P 1'
#
loop_
_entity.id
_entity.type
_entity.pdbx_description
1 polymer ?
#
loop_
_entity_poly.entity_id
_entity_poly.type
_entity_poly.pdbx_seq_one_letter_code
_entity_poly.pdbx_strand_id
1 'polypeptide(L)'
;MDFYVEKRVERKKVKFTPFSMPLFRKDWLYFKREPMNLYLVGFSLLFPLIMFTGSRDPFAILIMGVAIAGMYVPMLTAGLYTIERKSCPLPLTFPQNPSGTLLTKTILPTLTFSLIALIISIPAIVIEPLTIILIAWFPLLYYSLSLFTLYLLLSRPSRDLTKKNILDLWEMLLMEFSTILIASMIYLAGGLYMSTLRGDEQKLLHLMSKNPVLFHALGIGLPTFAIIMLILLTGLFRGKIKRMGDRICG
;
A
#
# COMPACT_ATOMS: atom_id res chain seq x y z
N MET A 1 57.06 -2.35 38.27
CA MET A 1 55.94 -1.39 38.39
C MET A 1 55.30 -1.36 37.02
N ASP A 2 54.27 -2.17 36.81
CA ASP A 2 53.63 -2.30 35.50
C ASP A 2 52.35 -1.47 35.48
N PHE A 3 52.35 -0.45 34.64
CA PHE A 3 51.21 0.42 34.40
C PHE A 3 50.22 -0.29 33.46
N TYR A 4 49.06 -0.65 33.98
CA TYR A 4 47.91 -0.98 33.14
C TYR A 4 47.29 0.32 32.61
N VAL A 5 47.43 0.57 31.32
CA VAL A 5 46.69 1.64 30.62
C VAL A 5 45.32 1.09 30.25
N GLU A 6 44.30 1.49 30.99
CA GLU A 6 42.90 1.18 30.70
C GLU A 6 42.48 1.89 29.41
N LYS A 7 42.38 1.13 28.31
CA LYS A 7 42.03 1.64 26.99
C LYS A 7 40.53 1.99 26.96
N ARG A 8 40.18 3.25 27.24
CA ARG A 8 38.82 3.77 27.08
C ARG A 8 38.34 3.51 25.65
N VAL A 9 37.37 2.62 25.50
CA VAL A 9 36.66 2.38 24.24
C VAL A 9 35.78 3.61 23.97
N GLU A 10 36.27 4.53 23.15
CA GLU A 10 35.46 5.65 22.67
C GLU A 10 34.25 5.09 21.90
N ARG A 11 33.04 5.31 22.43
CA ARG A 11 31.81 5.04 21.69
C ARG A 11 31.71 6.03 20.54
N LYS A 12 32.26 5.68 19.36
CA LYS A 12 31.99 6.40 18.12
C LYS A 12 30.47 6.44 17.90
N LYS A 13 29.87 7.62 17.98
CA LYS A 13 28.50 7.86 17.52
C LYS A 13 28.48 7.60 16.01
N VAL A 14 28.02 6.42 15.61
CA VAL A 14 27.75 6.12 14.21
C VAL A 14 26.65 7.07 13.76
N LYS A 15 27.00 8.05 12.94
CA LYS A 15 26.03 8.90 12.24
C LYS A 15 25.35 8.04 11.19
N PHE A 16 24.18 7.50 11.50
CA PHE A 16 23.31 6.90 10.50
C PHE A 16 22.82 8.01 9.57
N THR A 17 23.34 8.03 8.35
CA THR A 17 22.80 8.89 7.29
C THR A 17 21.43 8.36 6.86
N PRO A 18 20.44 9.22 6.53
CA PRO A 18 19.07 8.81 6.26
C PRO A 18 18.92 7.85 5.05
N PHE A 19 19.91 7.80 4.16
CA PHE A 19 19.97 6.86 3.03
C PHE A 19 20.74 5.55 3.33
N SER A 20 21.41 5.44 4.48
CA SER A 20 21.97 4.19 4.98
C SER A 20 20.96 3.49 5.90
N MET A 21 19.79 3.13 5.36
CA MET A 21 18.83 2.27 6.07
C MET A 21 19.15 0.80 5.78
N PRO A 22 19.98 0.11 6.59
CA PRO A 22 20.27 -1.32 6.39
C PRO A 22 19.00 -2.17 6.38
N LEU A 23 17.96 -1.77 7.12
CA LEU A 23 16.64 -2.40 7.10
C LEU A 23 15.98 -2.35 5.73
N PHE A 24 15.90 -1.16 5.13
CA PHE A 24 15.30 -1.01 3.81
C PHE A 24 16.09 -1.78 2.75
N ARG A 25 17.43 -1.75 2.83
CA ARG A 25 18.29 -2.53 1.93
C ARG A 25 18.09 -4.05 2.10
N LYS A 26 17.94 -4.52 3.33
CA LYS A 26 17.62 -5.93 3.64
C LYS A 26 16.29 -6.33 3.00
N ASP A 27 15.25 -5.55 3.25
CA ASP A 27 13.89 -5.80 2.75
C ASP A 27 13.87 -5.75 1.20
N TRP A 28 14.61 -4.83 0.59
CA TRP A 28 14.78 -4.74 -0.86
C TRP A 28 15.51 -5.93 -1.48
N LEU A 29 16.58 -6.42 -0.82
CA LEU A 29 17.29 -7.61 -1.28
C LEU A 29 16.40 -8.85 -1.20
N TYR A 30 15.59 -8.98 -0.15
CA TYR A 30 14.59 -10.04 -0.07
C TYR A 30 13.58 -9.93 -1.22
N PHE A 31 13.01 -8.73 -1.42
CA PHE A 31 12.06 -8.47 -2.48
C PHE A 31 12.58 -8.93 -3.85
N LYS A 32 13.84 -8.65 -4.19
CA LYS A 32 14.46 -9.06 -5.46
C LYS A 32 14.73 -10.56 -5.59
N ARG A 33 15.00 -11.25 -4.48
CA ARG A 33 15.40 -12.67 -4.47
C ARG A 33 14.20 -13.61 -4.48
N GLU A 34 13.06 -13.16 -4.01
CA GLU A 34 11.84 -13.95 -3.96
C GLU A 34 11.09 -13.89 -5.31
N PRO A 35 11.02 -14.99 -6.08
CA PRO A 35 10.38 -15.00 -7.40
C PRO A 35 8.89 -14.66 -7.32
N MET A 36 8.21 -15.00 -6.22
CA MET A 36 6.82 -14.63 -6.01
C MET A 36 6.62 -13.10 -6.01
N ASN A 37 7.54 -12.35 -5.41
CA ASN A 37 7.44 -10.89 -5.35
C ASN A 37 7.60 -10.24 -6.73
N LEU A 38 8.49 -10.80 -7.56
CA LEU A 38 8.65 -10.38 -8.95
C LEU A 38 7.41 -10.70 -9.78
N TYR A 39 6.78 -11.85 -9.54
CA TYR A 39 5.52 -12.22 -10.19
C TYR A 39 4.38 -11.24 -9.84
N LEU A 40 4.21 -10.91 -8.56
CA LEU A 40 3.18 -9.95 -8.11
C LEU A 40 3.35 -8.58 -8.80
N VAL A 41 4.58 -8.09 -8.88
CA VAL A 41 4.90 -6.83 -9.56
C VAL A 41 4.69 -6.92 -11.07
N GLY A 42 5.19 -7.98 -11.70
CA GLY A 42 5.04 -8.19 -13.14
C GLY A 42 3.58 -8.27 -13.55
N PHE A 43 2.76 -9.02 -12.81
CA PHE A 43 1.34 -9.17 -13.11
C PHE A 43 0.56 -7.87 -12.91
N SER A 44 0.85 -7.12 -11.83
CA SER A 44 0.21 -5.81 -11.59
C SER A 44 0.50 -4.79 -12.68
N LEU A 45 1.66 -4.90 -13.34
CA LEU A 45 2.04 -4.02 -14.45
C LEU A 45 1.46 -4.51 -15.77
N LEU A 46 1.68 -5.78 -16.11
CA LEU A 46 1.34 -6.34 -17.42
C LEU A 46 -0.16 -6.43 -17.64
N PHE A 47 -0.93 -6.80 -16.61
CA PHE A 47 -2.37 -7.01 -16.79
C PHE A 47 -3.11 -5.72 -17.18
N PRO A 48 -2.94 -4.58 -16.48
CA PRO A 48 -3.54 -3.31 -16.91
C PRO A 48 -3.03 -2.84 -18.27
N LEU A 49 -1.75 -3.06 -18.59
CA LEU A 49 -1.18 -2.74 -19.91
C LEU A 49 -1.83 -3.53 -21.04
N ILE A 50 -2.10 -4.83 -20.83
CA ILE A 50 -2.84 -5.67 -21.80
C ILE A 50 -4.27 -5.15 -21.93
N MET A 51 -4.92 -4.73 -20.83
CA MET A 51 -6.27 -4.19 -20.89
C MET A 51 -6.39 -2.92 -21.74
N PHE A 52 -5.35 -2.08 -21.82
CA PHE A 52 -5.33 -0.94 -22.75
C PHE A 52 -5.42 -1.34 -24.24
N THR A 53 -5.14 -2.60 -24.58
CA THR A 53 -5.30 -3.09 -25.96
C THR A 53 -6.74 -3.50 -26.28
N GLY A 54 -7.51 -3.94 -25.28
CA GLY A 54 -8.88 -4.43 -25.45
C GLY A 54 -9.98 -3.46 -24.99
N SER A 55 -9.68 -2.57 -24.03
CA SER A 55 -10.57 -1.52 -23.54
C SER A 55 -9.97 -0.16 -23.80
N ARG A 56 -10.79 0.79 -24.27
CA ARG A 56 -10.39 2.20 -24.42
C ARG A 56 -10.82 3.08 -23.25
N ASP A 57 -11.48 2.52 -22.24
CA ASP A 57 -11.89 3.27 -21.05
C ASP A 57 -10.75 3.32 -20.02
N PRO A 58 -10.08 4.48 -19.84
CA PRO A 58 -8.97 4.61 -18.92
C PRO A 58 -9.41 4.46 -17.45
N PHE A 59 -10.66 4.79 -17.10
CA PHE A 59 -11.13 4.70 -15.72
C PHE A 59 -11.32 3.25 -15.29
N ALA A 60 -11.92 2.42 -16.14
CA ALA A 60 -12.07 0.99 -15.89
C ALA A 60 -10.71 0.29 -15.71
N ILE A 61 -9.72 0.67 -16.53
CA ILE A 61 -8.37 0.10 -16.46
C ILE A 61 -7.65 0.52 -15.17
N LEU A 62 -7.77 1.79 -14.77
CA LEU A 62 -7.20 2.28 -13.51
C LEU A 62 -7.84 1.59 -12.29
N ILE A 63 -9.17 1.44 -12.27
CA ILE A 63 -9.89 0.71 -11.19
C ILE A 63 -9.36 -0.71 -11.08
N MET A 64 -9.25 -1.42 -12.20
CA MET A 64 -8.78 -2.80 -12.20
C MET A 64 -7.30 -2.90 -11.77
N GLY A 65 -6.46 -1.98 -12.24
CA GLY A 65 -5.06 -1.90 -11.82
C GLY A 65 -4.90 -1.67 -10.31
N VAL A 66 -5.74 -0.79 -9.74
CA VAL A 66 -5.79 -0.55 -8.28
C VAL A 66 -6.26 -1.79 -7.53
N ALA A 67 -7.30 -2.47 -8.03
CA ALA A 67 -7.82 -3.66 -7.38
C ALA A 67 -6.74 -4.77 -7.30
N ILE A 68 -6.05 -5.03 -8.41
CA ILE A 68 -4.96 -6.02 -8.46
C ILE A 68 -3.81 -5.62 -7.54
N ALA A 69 -3.32 -4.39 -7.65
CA ALA A 69 -2.24 -3.90 -6.81
C ALA A 69 -2.64 -3.92 -5.32
N GLY A 70 -3.89 -3.59 -5.00
CA GLY A 70 -4.41 -3.59 -3.64
C GLY A 70 -4.56 -4.98 -3.03
N MET A 71 -4.64 -6.05 -3.83
CA MET A 71 -4.48 -7.43 -3.31
C MET A 71 -3.01 -7.76 -3.01
N TYR A 72 -2.09 -7.30 -3.86
CA TYR A 72 -0.70 -7.71 -3.78
C TYR A 72 0.14 -6.89 -2.79
N VAL A 73 -0.29 -5.65 -2.47
CA VAL A 73 0.29 -4.84 -1.40
C VAL A 73 0.24 -5.58 -0.04
N PRO A 74 -0.92 -6.09 0.41
CA PRO A 74 -1.00 -6.95 1.59
C PRO A 74 -0.11 -8.19 1.53
N MET A 75 -0.09 -8.90 0.39
CA MET A 75 0.71 -10.11 0.24
C MET A 75 2.20 -9.84 0.43
N LEU A 76 2.72 -8.78 -0.20
CA LEU A 76 4.12 -8.40 -0.06
C LEU A 76 4.43 -7.92 1.36
N THR A 77 3.53 -7.13 1.97
CA THR A 77 3.67 -6.67 3.35
C THR A 77 3.73 -7.85 4.33
N ALA A 78 2.86 -8.84 4.15
CA ALA A 78 2.84 -10.06 4.97
C ALA A 78 4.11 -10.89 4.78
N GLY A 79 4.59 -11.05 3.54
CA GLY A 79 5.86 -11.72 3.26
C GLY A 79 7.04 -11.09 4.00
N LEU A 80 7.16 -9.75 3.92
CA LEU A 80 8.23 -9.03 4.61
C LEU A 80 8.13 -9.14 6.15
N TYR A 81 6.91 -9.04 6.69
CA TYR A 81 6.69 -9.20 8.13
C TYR A 81 7.06 -10.61 8.62
N THR A 82 6.69 -11.65 7.88
CA THR A 82 6.95 -13.03 8.33
C THR A 82 8.40 -13.40 8.35
N ILE A 83 9.22 -12.83 7.48
CA ILE A 83 10.67 -13.03 7.51
C ILE A 83 11.30 -12.33 8.70
N GLU A 84 10.85 -11.10 8.99
CA GLU A 84 11.27 -10.40 10.21
C GLU A 84 10.96 -11.26 11.44
N ARG A 85 9.77 -11.84 11.48
CA ARG A 85 9.31 -12.65 12.59
C ARG A 85 10.00 -14.00 12.70
N LYS A 86 10.27 -14.69 11.59
CA LYS A 86 11.08 -15.92 11.56
C LYS A 86 12.51 -15.67 11.99
N SER A 87 13.00 -14.44 11.86
CA SER A 87 14.33 -14.04 12.31
C SER A 87 14.38 -13.66 13.79
N CYS A 88 13.26 -13.72 14.52
CA CYS A 88 13.24 -13.42 15.95
C CYS A 88 14.14 -14.37 16.76
N PRO A 89 14.85 -13.86 17.81
CA PRO A 89 14.77 -12.51 18.36
C PRO A 89 15.78 -11.51 17.76
N LEU A 90 16.49 -11.82 16.67
CA LEU A 90 17.51 -10.92 16.09
C LEU A 90 17.05 -9.48 15.88
N PRO A 91 15.82 -9.18 15.42
CA PRO A 91 15.37 -7.80 15.25
C PRO A 91 15.26 -7.00 16.55
N LEU A 92 15.12 -7.69 17.70
CA LEU A 92 15.05 -7.08 19.03
C LEU A 92 16.43 -6.87 19.67
N THR A 93 17.47 -7.56 19.19
CA THR A 93 18.83 -7.44 19.74
C THR A 93 19.63 -6.30 19.11
N PHE A 94 19.22 -5.81 17.94
CA PHE A 94 19.79 -4.61 17.35
C PHE A 94 19.27 -3.34 18.04
N PRO A 95 20.09 -2.28 18.21
CA PRO A 95 19.69 -1.01 18.82
C PRO A 95 18.83 -0.20 17.84
N GLN A 96 17.67 -0.72 17.47
CA GLN A 96 16.74 -0.13 16.53
C GLN A 96 15.33 -0.08 17.11
N ASN A 97 14.62 1.00 16.81
CA ASN A 97 13.25 1.16 17.25
C ASN A 97 12.37 0.11 16.54
N PRO A 98 11.59 -0.72 17.27
CA PRO A 98 10.74 -1.74 16.65
C PRO A 98 9.71 -1.15 15.69
N SER A 99 9.22 0.06 15.99
CA SER A 99 8.36 0.83 15.07
C SER A 99 9.05 1.17 13.74
N GLY A 100 10.35 1.45 13.76
CA GLY A 100 11.14 1.73 12.54
C GLY A 100 11.36 0.47 11.72
N THR A 101 11.61 -0.66 12.38
CA THR A 101 11.67 -1.98 11.74
C THR A 101 10.38 -2.28 11.00
N LEU A 102 9.23 -2.07 11.63
CA LEU A 102 7.91 -2.30 11.05
C LEU A 102 7.57 -1.33 9.90
N LEU A 103 8.02 -0.07 10.01
CA LEU A 103 7.75 0.95 9.01
C LEU A 103 8.31 0.57 7.63
N THR A 104 9.51 -0.03 7.56
CA THR A 104 10.09 -0.42 6.26
C THR A 104 9.27 -1.48 5.53
N LYS A 105 8.53 -2.33 6.27
CA LYS A 105 7.65 -3.38 5.71
C LYS A 105 6.40 -2.78 5.10
N THR A 106 6.06 -1.55 5.48
CA THR A 106 4.94 -0.81 4.90
C THR A 106 5.39 0.07 3.75
N ILE A 107 6.52 0.76 3.89
CA ILE A 107 7.04 1.70 2.89
C ILE A 107 7.44 0.98 1.60
N LEU A 108 8.13 -0.16 1.70
CA LEU A 108 8.63 -0.84 0.51
C LEU A 108 7.48 -1.28 -0.42
N PRO A 109 6.45 -2.02 0.04
CA PRO A 109 5.29 -2.33 -0.81
C PRO A 109 4.59 -1.09 -1.36
N THR A 110 4.38 -0.06 -0.53
CA THR A 110 3.74 1.17 -0.97
C THR A 110 4.49 1.82 -2.12
N LEU A 111 5.81 2.03 -1.99
CA LEU A 111 6.62 2.65 -3.04
C LEU A 111 6.62 1.80 -4.32
N THR A 112 6.75 0.48 -4.20
CA THR A 112 6.76 -0.42 -5.35
C THR A 112 5.44 -0.33 -6.13
N PHE A 113 4.30 -0.49 -5.47
CA PHE A 113 3.00 -0.48 -6.16
C PHE A 113 2.55 0.93 -6.57
N SER A 114 2.95 1.99 -5.86
CA SER A 114 2.74 3.36 -6.32
C SER A 114 3.50 3.68 -7.60
N LEU A 115 4.75 3.21 -7.73
CA LEU A 115 5.52 3.38 -8.97
C LEU A 115 4.88 2.60 -10.13
N ILE A 116 4.40 1.38 -9.89
CA ILE A 116 3.66 0.60 -10.89
C ILE A 116 2.40 1.35 -11.32
N ALA A 117 1.61 1.85 -10.37
CA ALA A 117 0.40 2.60 -10.67
C ALA A 117 0.70 3.90 -11.44
N LEU A 118 1.81 4.57 -11.14
CA LEU A 118 2.28 5.72 -11.91
C LEU A 118 2.59 5.32 -13.37
N ILE A 119 3.31 4.22 -13.59
CA ILE A 119 3.64 3.73 -14.94
C ILE A 119 2.35 3.41 -15.73
N ILE A 120 1.41 2.69 -15.12
CA ILE A 120 0.12 2.33 -15.73
C ILE A 120 -0.71 3.57 -16.04
N SER A 121 -0.57 4.62 -15.24
CA SER A 121 -1.35 5.84 -15.42
C SER A 121 -0.88 6.74 -16.57
N ILE A 122 0.36 6.58 -17.05
CA ILE A 122 0.88 7.35 -18.20
C ILE A 122 -0.03 7.22 -19.44
N PRO A 123 -0.34 6.01 -19.95
CA PRO A 123 -1.26 5.87 -21.08
C PRO A 123 -2.67 6.38 -20.76
N ALA A 124 -3.15 6.24 -19.51
CA ALA A 124 -4.45 6.78 -19.10
C ALA A 124 -4.50 8.31 -19.19
N ILE A 125 -3.42 9.01 -18.78
CA ILE A 125 -3.31 10.48 -18.87
C ILE A 125 -3.27 10.93 -20.33
N VAL A 126 -2.58 10.19 -21.21
CA VAL A 126 -2.50 10.52 -22.63
C VAL A 126 -3.88 10.44 -23.30
N ILE A 127 -4.68 9.43 -22.94
CA ILE A 127 -6.07 9.30 -23.43
C ILE A 127 -6.96 10.35 -22.78
N GLU A 128 -6.81 10.56 -21.47
CA GLU A 128 -7.72 11.30 -20.63
C GLU A 128 -6.93 12.14 -19.59
N PRO A 129 -6.56 13.40 -19.90
CA PRO A 129 -5.66 14.19 -19.06
C PRO A 129 -6.19 14.44 -17.64
N LEU A 130 -7.51 14.48 -17.48
CA LEU A 130 -8.17 14.68 -16.19
C LEU A 130 -7.94 13.51 -15.22
N THR A 131 -7.56 12.32 -15.69
CA THR A 131 -7.19 11.18 -14.81
C THR A 131 -6.06 11.51 -13.85
N ILE A 132 -5.25 12.55 -14.11
CA ILE A 132 -4.14 12.95 -13.26
C ILE A 132 -4.55 13.22 -11.80
N ILE A 133 -5.76 13.76 -11.60
CA ILE A 133 -6.30 14.09 -10.27
C ILE A 133 -6.54 12.80 -9.45
N LEU A 134 -6.82 11.69 -10.11
CA LEU A 134 -7.14 10.42 -9.47
C LEU A 134 -5.87 9.62 -9.10
N ILE A 135 -4.74 9.89 -9.74
CA ILE A 135 -3.45 9.20 -9.51
C ILE A 135 -2.83 9.58 -8.17
N ALA A 136 -3.04 10.83 -7.74
CA ALA A 136 -2.45 11.38 -6.51
C ALA A 136 -2.77 10.56 -5.25
N TRP A 137 -3.82 9.73 -5.29
CA TRP A 137 -4.32 8.97 -4.16
C TRP A 137 -3.74 7.55 -4.04
N PHE A 138 -3.06 7.02 -5.08
CA PHE A 138 -2.49 5.67 -5.03
C PHE A 138 -1.52 5.46 -3.85
N PRO A 139 -0.58 6.38 -3.56
CA PRO A 139 0.34 6.19 -2.44
C PRO A 139 -0.36 6.13 -1.10
N LEU A 140 -1.38 6.97 -0.90
CA LEU A 140 -2.16 6.98 0.33
C LEU A 140 -2.94 5.67 0.51
N LEU A 141 -3.60 5.20 -0.55
CA LEU A 141 -4.36 3.95 -0.54
C LEU A 141 -3.45 2.75 -0.21
N TYR A 142 -2.35 2.58 -0.94
CA TYR A 142 -1.43 1.46 -0.73
C TYR A 142 -0.73 1.55 0.63
N TYR A 143 -0.43 2.76 1.11
CA TYR A 143 0.12 2.93 2.47
C TYR A 143 -0.88 2.50 3.55
N SER A 144 -2.15 2.88 3.39
CA SER A 144 -3.22 2.48 4.30
C SER A 144 -3.40 0.95 4.34
N LEU A 145 -3.40 0.29 3.17
CA LEU A 145 -3.50 -1.16 3.05
C LEU A 145 -2.31 -1.89 3.69
N SER A 146 -1.07 -1.43 3.45
CA SER A 146 0.12 -1.97 4.11
C SER A 146 0.00 -1.88 5.64
N LEU A 147 -0.43 -0.73 6.18
CA LEU A 147 -0.63 -0.55 7.62
C LEU A 147 -1.74 -1.46 8.15
N PHE A 148 -2.86 -1.57 7.44
CA PHE A 148 -3.97 -2.43 7.85
C PHE A 148 -3.54 -3.90 7.91
N THR A 149 -2.81 -4.36 6.89
CA THR A 149 -2.22 -5.71 6.86
C THR A 149 -1.33 -5.96 8.07
N LEU A 150 -0.43 -5.02 8.35
CA LEU A 150 0.49 -5.15 9.47
C LEU A 150 -0.24 -5.14 10.82
N TYR A 151 -1.29 -4.33 10.94
CA TYR A 151 -2.16 -4.32 12.11
C TYR A 151 -2.82 -5.69 12.35
N LEU A 152 -3.36 -6.33 11.31
CA LEU A 152 -3.97 -7.67 11.42
C LEU A 152 -2.96 -8.73 11.86
N LEU A 153 -1.74 -8.66 11.32
CA LEU A 153 -0.66 -9.59 11.66
C LEU A 153 -0.20 -9.42 13.12
N LEU A 154 0.04 -8.18 13.56
CA LEU A 154 0.45 -7.88 14.94
C LEU A 154 -0.66 -8.13 15.97
N SER A 155 -1.93 -8.08 15.56
CA SER A 155 -3.06 -8.34 16.45
C SER A 155 -3.20 -9.82 16.81
N ARG A 156 -2.66 -10.72 15.97
CA ARG A 156 -2.66 -12.17 16.20
C ARG A 156 -1.22 -12.71 16.14
N PRO A 157 -0.42 -12.56 17.21
CA PRO A 157 0.93 -13.08 17.25
C PRO A 157 0.95 -14.61 17.14
N SER A 158 0.05 -15.38 17.72
CA SER A 158 0.15 -16.86 17.69
C SER A 158 -0.06 -17.55 16.32
N ARG A 159 -0.03 -16.82 15.19
CA ARG A 159 -0.11 -17.37 13.83
C ARG A 159 1.02 -18.37 13.53
N ASP A 160 0.63 -19.44 12.85
CA ASP A 160 1.55 -20.42 12.28
C ASP A 160 2.27 -19.82 11.03
N LEU A 161 3.57 -19.61 11.17
CA LEU A 161 4.43 -19.04 10.13
C LEU A 161 5.02 -20.09 9.18
N THR A 162 4.76 -21.39 9.42
CA THR A 162 5.20 -22.46 8.52
C THR A 162 4.35 -22.51 7.26
N LYS A 163 3.09 -22.07 7.36
CA LYS A 163 2.16 -21.97 6.23
C LYS A 163 2.57 -20.87 5.27
N LYS A 164 2.39 -21.13 3.97
CA LYS A 164 2.63 -20.16 2.89
C LYS A 164 1.61 -19.01 2.91
N ASN A 165 0.37 -19.30 3.33
CA ASN A 165 -0.69 -18.31 3.49
C ASN A 165 -0.81 -17.92 4.97
N ILE A 166 -0.29 -16.74 5.32
CA ILE A 166 -0.27 -16.25 6.69
C ILE A 166 -1.53 -15.44 7.02
N LEU A 167 -2.19 -14.90 5.99
CA LEU A 167 -3.47 -14.22 6.09
C LEU A 167 -4.59 -15.26 5.92
N ASP A 168 -5.61 -15.15 6.76
CA ASP A 168 -6.80 -16.00 6.62
C ASP A 168 -7.62 -15.57 5.39
N LEU A 169 -8.41 -16.48 4.83
CA LEU A 169 -9.31 -16.17 3.70
C LEU A 169 -10.19 -14.95 4.00
N TRP A 170 -10.75 -14.89 5.22
CA TRP A 170 -11.58 -13.76 5.65
C TRP A 170 -10.83 -12.43 5.70
N GLU A 171 -9.55 -12.46 6.08
CA GLU A 171 -8.73 -11.25 6.13
C GLU A 171 -8.39 -10.79 4.71
N MET A 172 -8.07 -11.72 3.81
CA MET A 172 -7.85 -11.42 2.39
C MET A 172 -9.11 -10.84 1.74
N LEU A 173 -10.27 -11.47 1.93
CA LEU A 173 -11.56 -10.99 1.42
C LEU A 173 -11.91 -9.60 1.96
N LEU A 174 -11.64 -9.34 3.25
CA LEU A 174 -11.86 -8.03 3.84
C LEU A 174 -10.97 -6.95 3.20
N MET A 175 -9.69 -7.26 2.98
CA MET A 175 -8.75 -6.34 2.32
C MET A 175 -9.13 -6.07 0.87
N GLU A 176 -9.48 -7.12 0.13
CA GLU A 176 -9.95 -7.01 -1.25
C GLU A 176 -11.23 -6.16 -1.35
N PHE A 177 -12.25 -6.51 -0.56
CA PHE A 177 -13.52 -5.77 -0.56
C PHE A 177 -13.33 -4.30 -0.18
N SER A 178 -12.52 -4.02 0.85
CA SER A 178 -12.23 -2.64 1.25
C SER A 178 -11.49 -1.85 0.16
N THR A 179 -10.56 -2.50 -0.55
CA THR A 179 -9.82 -1.90 -1.67
C THR A 179 -10.76 -1.57 -2.82
N ILE A 180 -11.58 -2.53 -3.26
CA ILE A 180 -12.51 -2.35 -4.37
C ILE A 180 -13.57 -1.28 -4.01
N LEU A 181 -14.07 -1.30 -2.78
CA LEU A 181 -15.02 -0.29 -2.30
C LEU A 181 -14.41 1.11 -2.36
N ILE A 182 -13.24 1.31 -1.76
CA ILE A 182 -12.57 2.62 -1.74
C ILE A 182 -12.18 3.05 -3.17
N ALA A 183 -11.68 2.13 -3.99
CA ALA A 183 -11.34 2.40 -5.38
C ALA A 183 -12.59 2.80 -6.18
N SER A 184 -13.70 2.09 -6.06
CA SER A 184 -14.94 2.47 -6.74
C SER A 184 -15.44 3.85 -6.28
N MET A 185 -15.39 4.15 -4.98
CA MET A 185 -15.78 5.47 -4.46
C MET A 185 -14.92 6.62 -5.01
N ILE A 186 -13.64 6.39 -5.29
CA ILE A 186 -12.72 7.42 -5.80
C ILE A 186 -12.78 7.48 -7.34
N TYR A 187 -12.59 6.35 -8.01
CA TYR A 187 -12.36 6.29 -9.45
C TYR A 187 -13.65 6.13 -10.26
N LEU A 188 -14.64 5.36 -9.78
CA LEU A 188 -15.91 5.23 -10.48
C LEU A 188 -16.76 6.49 -10.29
N ALA A 189 -16.92 6.96 -9.06
CA ALA A 189 -17.69 8.18 -8.80
C ALA A 189 -17.00 9.42 -9.38
N GLY A 190 -15.67 9.54 -9.24
CA GLY A 190 -14.89 10.61 -9.84
C GLY A 190 -14.87 10.55 -11.37
N GLY A 191 -14.73 9.35 -11.96
CA GLY A 191 -14.76 9.16 -13.41
C GLY A 191 -16.11 9.46 -14.04
N LEU A 192 -17.21 9.01 -13.43
CA LEU A 192 -18.57 9.35 -13.84
C LEU A 192 -18.82 10.86 -13.74
N TYR A 193 -18.30 11.52 -12.71
CA TYR A 193 -18.41 12.97 -12.59
C TYR A 193 -17.69 13.69 -13.74
N MET A 194 -16.47 13.26 -14.05
CA MET A 194 -15.66 13.84 -15.13
C MET A 194 -16.27 13.63 -16.52
N SER A 195 -16.90 12.48 -16.77
CA SER A 195 -17.56 12.21 -18.06
C SER A 195 -18.79 13.10 -18.27
N THR A 196 -19.50 13.49 -17.21
CA THR A 196 -20.65 14.42 -17.32
C THR A 196 -20.25 15.83 -17.69
N LEU A 197 -19.12 16.31 -17.16
CA LEU A 197 -18.60 17.65 -17.46
C LEU A 197 -18.24 17.79 -18.94
N ARG A 198 -18.13 16.65 -19.65
CA ARG A 198 -17.84 16.55 -21.08
C ARG A 198 -19.08 16.38 -21.95
N GLY A 199 -20.26 16.24 -21.35
CA GLY A 199 -21.51 16.01 -22.08
C GLY A 199 -21.65 14.61 -22.69
N ASP A 200 -20.90 13.61 -22.19
CA ASP A 200 -20.95 12.24 -22.70
C ASP A 200 -22.15 11.50 -22.07
N GLU A 201 -23.26 11.42 -22.79
CA GLU A 201 -24.53 10.88 -22.27
C GLU A 201 -24.52 9.35 -22.18
N GLN A 202 -24.14 8.82 -21.01
CA GLN A 202 -24.47 7.44 -20.64
C GLN A 202 -25.86 7.35 -19.98
N LYS A 203 -26.61 6.28 -20.24
CA LYS A 203 -27.96 6.05 -19.65
C LYS A 203 -28.00 6.12 -18.11
N LEU A 204 -26.93 5.71 -17.44
CA LEU A 204 -26.79 5.78 -15.97
C LEU A 204 -26.65 7.24 -15.49
N LEU A 205 -26.02 8.07 -16.31
CA LEU A 205 -25.82 9.51 -16.12
C LEU A 205 -27.13 10.29 -16.21
N HIS A 206 -28.00 9.93 -17.16
CA HIS A 206 -29.29 10.56 -17.36
C HIS A 206 -30.25 10.33 -16.17
N LEU A 207 -30.06 9.24 -15.42
CA LEU A 207 -30.84 8.98 -14.21
C LEU A 207 -30.35 9.84 -13.02
N MET A 208 -29.04 10.05 -12.92
CA MET A 208 -28.42 10.88 -11.86
C MET A 208 -28.53 12.38 -12.15
N SER A 209 -28.50 12.80 -13.43
CA SER A 209 -28.55 14.22 -13.82
C SER A 209 -29.90 14.89 -13.57
N LYS A 210 -30.98 14.10 -13.36
CA LYS A 210 -32.29 14.63 -12.97
C LYS A 210 -32.27 15.35 -11.62
N ASN A 211 -31.28 15.09 -10.77
CA ASN A 211 -31.08 15.82 -9.52
C ASN A 211 -29.63 16.34 -9.44
N PRO A 212 -29.38 17.61 -9.80
CA PRO A 212 -28.02 18.16 -9.87
C PRO A 212 -27.33 18.17 -8.50
N VAL A 213 -28.08 18.33 -7.41
CA VAL A 213 -27.53 18.33 -6.04
C VAL A 213 -27.02 16.94 -5.68
N LEU A 214 -27.82 15.89 -5.92
CA LEU A 214 -27.42 14.50 -5.68
C LEU A 214 -26.23 14.11 -6.55
N PHE A 215 -26.19 14.61 -7.78
CA PHE A 215 -25.12 14.37 -8.73
C PHE A 215 -23.77 14.94 -8.25
N HIS A 216 -23.72 16.22 -7.85
CA HIS A 216 -22.50 16.81 -7.28
C HIS A 216 -22.12 16.18 -5.93
N ALA A 217 -23.12 15.85 -5.09
CA ALA A 217 -22.88 15.18 -3.81
C ALA A 217 -22.25 13.80 -3.99
N LEU A 218 -22.64 13.02 -5.00
CA LEU A 218 -22.05 11.71 -5.26
C LEU A 218 -20.71 11.82 -6.01
N GLY A 219 -20.61 12.70 -7.01
CA GLY A 219 -19.40 12.85 -7.83
C GLY A 219 -18.20 13.47 -7.10
N ILE A 220 -18.44 14.42 -6.19
CA ILE A 220 -17.39 15.07 -5.39
C ILE A 220 -17.39 14.56 -3.95
N GLY A 221 -18.57 14.38 -3.35
CA GLY A 221 -18.70 13.99 -1.95
C GLY A 221 -18.23 12.57 -1.67
N LEU A 222 -18.49 11.58 -2.54
CA LEU A 222 -18.00 10.21 -2.31
C LEU A 222 -16.47 10.10 -2.39
N PRO A 223 -15.77 10.63 -3.42
CA PRO A 223 -14.32 10.61 -3.44
C PRO A 223 -13.70 11.33 -2.25
N THR A 224 -14.20 12.52 -1.90
CA THR A 224 -13.67 13.30 -0.77
C THR A 224 -13.88 12.59 0.56
N PHE A 225 -15.06 12.02 0.78
CA PHE A 225 -15.34 11.21 1.96
C PHE A 225 -14.42 9.97 2.04
N ALA A 226 -14.21 9.27 0.93
CA ALA A 226 -13.32 8.11 0.87
C ALA A 226 -11.86 8.49 1.21
N ILE A 227 -11.39 9.63 0.70
CA ILE A 227 -10.06 10.18 1.00
C ILE A 227 -9.93 10.54 2.48
N ILE A 228 -10.93 11.23 3.06
CA ILE A 228 -10.93 11.58 4.48
C ILE A 228 -10.88 10.31 5.34
N MET A 229 -11.70 9.31 4.99
CA MET A 229 -11.69 8.01 5.67
C MET A 229 -10.33 7.32 5.57
N LEU A 230 -9.68 7.32 4.40
CA LEU A 230 -8.33 6.79 4.23
C LEU A 230 -7.30 7.49 5.14
N ILE A 231 -7.36 8.82 5.25
CA ILE A 231 -6.46 9.60 6.12
C ILE A 231 -6.67 9.21 7.59
N LEU A 232 -7.93 9.14 8.03
CA LEU A 232 -8.29 8.77 9.40
C LEU A 232 -7.85 7.34 9.74
N LEU A 233 -8.14 6.38 8.86
CA LEU A 233 -7.73 4.98 9.01
C LEU A 233 -6.21 4.84 9.08
N THR A 234 -5.49 5.56 8.20
CA THR A 234 -4.02 5.59 8.19
C THR A 234 -3.47 6.09 9.53
N GLY A 235 -4.02 7.18 10.06
CA GLY A 235 -3.64 7.72 11.37
C GLY A 235 -3.91 6.73 12.51
N LEU A 236 -5.08 6.09 12.49
CA LEU A 236 -5.50 5.11 13.48
C LEU A 236 -4.60 3.86 13.47
N PHE A 237 -4.35 3.27 12.31
CA PHE A 237 -3.50 2.07 12.20
C PHE A 237 -2.06 2.38 12.58
N ARG A 238 -1.51 3.51 12.14
CA ARG A 238 -0.16 3.93 12.54
C ARG A 238 -0.04 4.07 14.06
N GLY A 239 -1.04 4.67 14.72
CA GLY A 239 -1.09 4.82 16.17
C GLY A 239 -1.23 3.48 16.92
N LYS A 240 -1.98 2.52 16.36
CA LYS A 240 -2.09 1.16 16.92
C LYS A 240 -0.78 0.37 16.75
N ILE A 241 -0.16 0.40 15.57
CA ILE A 241 1.09 -0.32 15.28
C ILE A 241 2.23 0.18 16.16
N LYS A 242 2.35 1.50 16.35
CA LYS A 242 3.37 2.07 17.24
C LYS A 242 3.27 1.54 18.68
N ARG A 243 2.04 1.30 19.18
CA ARG A 243 1.79 0.72 20.51
C ARG A 243 2.00 -0.79 20.57
N MET A 244 2.01 -1.48 19.43
CA MET A 244 2.19 -2.93 19.34
C MET A 244 3.59 -3.31 18.85
N GLY A 245 4.53 -2.36 18.74
CA GLY A 245 5.87 -2.60 18.21
C GLY A 245 6.63 -3.72 18.91
N ASP A 246 6.39 -3.92 20.22
CA ASP A 246 7.08 -4.94 20.99
C ASP A 246 6.55 -6.36 20.71
N ARG A 247 5.39 -6.48 20.03
CA ARG A 247 4.76 -7.76 19.65
C ARG A 247 5.34 -8.39 18.37
N ILE A 248 6.42 -7.84 17.80
CA ILE A 248 7.04 -8.40 16.58
C ILE A 248 7.50 -9.85 16.82
N CYS A 249 8.07 -10.13 17.99
CA CYS A 249 8.53 -11.47 18.39
C CYS A 249 7.70 -12.10 19.52
N GLY A 250 6.57 -11.48 19.86
CA GLY A 250 5.61 -11.99 20.84
C GLY A 250 4.58 -12.93 20.23
#